data_AF-A0A2V9TUT2-F1
#
_entry.id   AF-A0A2V9TUT2-F1
#
_cell.length_a   1.000
_cell.length_b   1.000
_cell.length_c   1.000
_cell.angle_alpha   90.00
_cell.angle_beta   90.00
_cell.angle_gamma   90.00
#
_symmetry.space_group_name_H-M   'P 1'
#
loop_
_entity.id
_entity.type
_entity.pdbx_description
1 polymer ?
#
loop_
_entity_poly.entity_id
_entity_poly.type
_entity_poly.pdbx_seq_one_letter_code
_entity_poly.pdbx_strand_id
1 'polypeptide(L)' 'MRGFIMKTLLALILCSALSSFAATSKSVSYKSGDETVQAMLYAPDGKGPFPGIIVIHEYWGLNDWVKEQASKLADQG' A
#
# COMPACT_ATOMS: atom_id res chain seq x y z
N MET A 1 40.03 17.38 -2.68
CA MET A 1 39.50 16.00 -2.85
C MET A 1 38.49 15.60 -1.76
N ARG A 2 38.75 15.83 -0.46
CA ARG A 2 37.83 15.46 0.65
C ARG A 2 36.42 16.10 0.58
N GLY A 3 36.31 17.36 0.20
CA GLY A 3 35.01 18.06 0.10
C GLY A 3 34.14 17.64 -1.10
N PHE A 4 34.75 17.10 -2.16
CA PHE A 4 34.01 16.59 -3.32
C PHE A 4 33.35 15.24 -2.98
N ILE A 5 34.11 14.36 -2.31
CA ILE A 5 33.66 13.04 -1.85
C ILE A 5 32.49 13.17 -0.85
N MET A 6 32.55 14.14 0.06
CA MET A 6 31.48 14.40 1.04
C MET A 6 30.17 14.87 0.38
N LYS A 7 30.26 15.71 -0.66
CA LYS A 7 29.09 16.21 -1.40
C LYS A 7 28.45 15.12 -2.26
N THR A 8 29.25 14.27 -2.90
CA THR A 8 28.74 13.10 -3.64
C THR A 8 28.09 12.07 -2.72
N LEU A 9 28.64 11.86 -1.51
CA LEU A 9 28.04 10.93 -0.54
C LEU A 9 26.69 11.45 -0.02
N LEU A 10 26.59 12.75 0.23
CA LEU A 10 25.33 13.38 0.66
C LEU A 10 24.26 13.34 -0.44
N ALA A 11 24.64 13.55 -1.70
CA ALA A 11 23.71 13.45 -2.84
C ALA A 11 23.20 12.03 -3.07
N LEU A 12 24.02 11.00 -2.82
CA LEU A 12 23.62 9.60 -2.97
C LEU A 12 22.62 9.16 -1.89
N ILE A 13 22.79 9.61 -0.65
CA ILE A 13 21.86 9.34 0.46
C ILE A 13 20.49 10.00 0.23
N LEU A 14 20.47 11.19 -0.38
CA LEU A 14 19.23 11.92 -0.67
C LEU A 14 18.40 11.26 -1.79
N CYS A 15 19.04 10.59 -2.75
CA CYS A 15 18.34 9.88 -3.84
C CYS A 15 17.70 8.56 -3.42
N SER A 16 18.21 7.88 -2.39
CA SER A 16 17.65 6.60 -1.92
C SER A 16 16.33 6.71 -1.15
N ALA A 17 15.90 7.92 -0.78
CA ALA A 17 14.68 8.15 0.00
C ALA A 17 13.38 8.25 -0.84
N LEU A 18 13.47 8.13 -2.17
CA LEU A 18 12.35 8.40 -3.09
C LEU A 18 11.55 7.15 -3.51
N SER A 19 11.83 5.98 -2.93
CA SER A 19 11.13 4.74 -3.27
C SER A 19 10.11 4.37 -2.20
N SER A 20 9.04 5.16 -2.09
CA SER A 20 7.79 4.71 -1.44
C SER A 20 6.69 4.90 -2.47
N PHE A 21 6.43 3.87 -3.28
CA PHE A 21 5.19 3.83 -4.04
C PHE A 21 4.09 3.32 -3.10
N ALA A 22 2.97 4.03 -3.07
CA ALA A 22 1.84 3.70 -2.23
C ALA A 22 1.03 2.55 -2.85
N ALA A 23 0.51 1.64 -2.03
CA ALA A 23 -0.37 0.56 -2.48
C ALA A 23 -1.48 1.06 -3.40
N THR A 24 -1.66 0.37 -4.53
CA THR A 24 -2.71 0.70 -5.50
C THR A 24 -4.07 0.27 -4.93
N SER A 25 -5.01 1.22 -4.84
CA SER A 25 -6.38 0.96 -4.40
C SER A 25 -7.33 0.75 -5.57
N LYS A 26 -8.28 -0.17 -5.41
CA LYS A 26 -9.32 -0.45 -6.41
C LYS A 26 -10.64 -0.80 -5.74
N SER A 27 -11.72 -0.12 -6.10
CA SER A 27 -13.07 -0.56 -5.76
C SER A 27 -13.40 -1.85 -6.51
N VAL A 28 -13.86 -2.86 -5.77
CA VAL A 28 -14.22 -4.17 -6.30
C VAL A 28 -15.60 -4.57 -5.79
N SER A 29 -16.25 -5.48 -6.51
CA SER A 29 -17.50 -6.09 -6.10
C SER A 29 -17.40 -7.60 -6.17
N TYR A 30 -18.13 -8.29 -5.29
CA TYR A 30 -18.24 -9.75 -5.33
C TYR A 30 -19.63 -10.21 -4.90
N LYS A 31 -20.01 -11.42 -5.30
CA LYS A 31 -21.28 -12.03 -4.91
C LYS A 31 -21.15 -12.70 -3.55
N SER A 32 -22.10 -12.43 -2.66
CA SER A 32 -22.26 -13.12 -1.39
C SER A 32 -23.70 -13.62 -1.29
N GLY A 33 -23.93 -14.86 -1.71
CA GLY A 33 -25.28 -15.36 -1.99
C GLY A 33 -25.96 -14.52 -3.07
N ASP A 34 -27.17 -14.04 -2.77
CA ASP A 34 -27.95 -13.21 -3.68
C ASP A 34 -27.48 -11.75 -3.70
N GLU A 35 -26.69 -11.32 -2.72
CA GLU A 35 -26.21 -9.94 -2.59
C GLU A 35 -24.95 -9.69 -3.44
N THR A 36 -24.72 -8.41 -3.75
CA THR A 36 -23.47 -7.93 -4.35
C THR A 36 -22.81 -6.98 -3.36
N VAL A 37 -21.68 -7.42 -2.80
CA VAL A 37 -20.93 -6.67 -1.79
C VAL A 37 -19.89 -5.79 -2.48
N GLN A 38 -19.78 -4.55 -2.04
CA GLN A 38 -18.73 -3.61 -2.46
C GLN A 38 -17.58 -3.65 -1.47
N ALA A 39 -16.34 -3.66 -1.97
CA ALA A 39 -15.13 -3.66 -1.16
C ALA A 39 -14.02 -2.83 -1.81
N MET A 40 -12.94 -2.61 -1.06
CA MET A 40 -11.70 -2.00 -1.56
C MET A 40 -10.59 -3.04 -1.54
N LEU A 41 -9.90 -3.19 -2.67
CA LEU A 41 -8.70 -4.00 -2.81
C LEU A 41 -7.48 -3.09 -2.79
N TYR A 42 -6.51 -3.40 -1.95
CA TYR A 42 -5.19 -2.80 -1.94
C TYR A 42 -4.18 -3.87 -2.33
N ALA A 43 -3.28 -3.55 -3.25
CA ALA A 43 -2.24 -4.46 -3.70
C ALA A 43 -0.86 -3.80 -3.57
N PRO A 44 0.17 -4.55 -3.12
CA PRO A 44 1.55 -4.11 -3.21
C PRO A 44 1.95 -3.90 -4.67
N ASP A 45 2.94 -3.05 -4.91
CA ASP A 45 3.48 -2.86 -6.25
C ASP A 45 4.36 -4.03 -6.69
N GLY A 46 4.45 -4.20 -8.02
CA GLY A 46 5.26 -5.23 -8.65
C GLY A 46 4.47 -6.47 -9.03
N LYS A 47 5.20 -7.56 -9.33
CA LYS A 47 4.61 -8.82 -9.74
C LYS A 47 4.62 -9.77 -8.54
N GLY A 48 3.44 -10.14 -8.07
CA GLY A 48 3.26 -11.11 -6.99
C GLY A 48 3.71 -12.54 -7.37
N PRO A 49 3.28 -13.57 -6.62
CA PRO A 49 2.15 -13.56 -5.68
C PRO A 49 2.50 -12.93 -4.32
N PHE A 50 1.51 -12.26 -3.73
CA PHE A 50 1.56 -11.71 -2.38
C PHE A 50 0.60 -12.50 -1.46
N PRO A 51 0.87 -12.61 -0.15
CA PRO A 51 -0.10 -13.10 0.81
C PRO A 51 -1.41 -12.29 0.78
N GLY A 52 -2.54 -12.98 0.89
CA GLY A 52 -3.86 -12.33 0.95
C GLY A 52 -4.29 -12.06 2.38
N ILE A 53 -4.74 -10.84 2.66
CA ILE A 53 -5.33 -10.44 3.95
C ILE A 53 -6.74 -9.91 3.72
N ILE A 54 -7.69 -10.38 4.52
CA ILE A 54 -9.05 -9.84 4.57
C ILE A 54 -9.18 -8.93 5.79
N VAL A 55 -9.35 -7.63 5.55
CA VAL A 55 -9.57 -6.65 6.61
C VAL A 55 -11.06 -6.44 6.79
N ILE A 56 -11.59 -6.83 7.95
CA ILE A 56 -13.01 -6.69 8.29
C ILE A 56 -13.19 -5.40 9.08
N HIS A 57 -14.07 -4.53 8.61
CA HIS A 57 -14.39 -3.28 9.29
C HIS A 57 -15.31 -3.52 10.50
N GLU A 58 -15.33 -2.56 11.42
CA GLU A 58 -16.23 -2.57 12.57
C GLU A 58 -17.69 -2.28 12.17
N TYR A 59 -18.58 -2.14 13.16
CA TYR A 59 -20.02 -1.89 12.96
C TYR A 59 -20.36 -0.61 12.18
N TRP A 60 -19.39 0.32 12.07
CA TRP A 60 -19.52 1.57 11.31
C TRP A 60 -19.37 1.40 9.80
N GLY A 61 -19.00 0.21 9.32
CA GLY A 61 -18.81 -0.04 7.89
C GLY A 61 -17.41 0.32 7.37
N LEU A 62 -17.28 0.27 6.04
CA LEU A 62 -16.04 0.54 5.29
C LEU A 62 -15.69 2.04 5.28
N ASN A 63 -15.16 2.53 6.40
CA ASN A 63 -14.75 3.91 6.60
C ASN A 63 -13.27 4.16 6.23
N ASP A 64 -12.80 5.40 6.42
CA ASP A 64 -11.44 5.78 6.00
C ASP A 64 -10.35 5.18 6.89
N TRP A 65 -10.65 4.93 8.17
CA TRP A 65 -9.71 4.27 9.09
C TRP A 65 -9.35 2.87 8.61
N VAL A 66 -10.35 2.04 8.28
CA VAL A 66 -10.08 0.66 7.82
C VAL A 66 -9.39 0.65 6.45
N LYS A 67 -9.70 1.60 5.57
CA LYS A 67 -9.01 1.77 4.28
C LYS A 67 -7.53 2.11 4.47
N GLU A 68 -7.22 3.01 5.41
CA GLU A 68 -5.85 3.36 5.75
C GLU A 68 -5.07 2.15 6.30
N GLN A 69 -5.68 1.34 7.17
CA GLN A 69 -5.04 0.13 7.68
C GLN A 69 -4.78 -0.89 6.57
N ALA A 70 -5.75 -1.10 5.67
CA ALA A 70 -5.58 -2.00 4.53
C ALA A 70 -4.47 -1.53 3.57
N SER A 71 -4.37 -0.22 3.33
CA SER A 71 -3.28 0.35 2.54
C SER A 71 -1.92 0.09 3.17
N LYS A 72 -1.76 0.37 4.49
CA LYS A 72 -0.50 0.14 5.20
C LYS A 72 -0.07 -1.33 5.19
N LEU A 73 -1.03 -2.25 5.27
CA LEU A 73 -0.75 -3.69 5.17
C LEU A 73 -0.22 -4.05 3.78
N ALA A 74 -0.83 -3.52 2.71
CA ALA A 74 -0.35 -3.74 1.34
C ALA A 74 1.03 -3.11 1.08
N ASP A 75 1.39 -2.02 1.78
CA ASP A 75 2.75 -1.45 1.71
C ASP A 75 3.83 -2.39 2.31
N GLN A 76 3.43 -3.44 3.06
CA GLN A 76 4.35 -4.43 3.64
C GLN A 76 4.58 -5.68 2.78
N GLY A 77 3.95 -5.75 1.60
CA GLY A 77 4.05 -6.88 0.66
C GLY A 77 2.93 -7.90 0.81
#